data_AF-A0A539DAI7-F1
#
_entry.id   AF-A0A539DAI7-F1
#
_cell.length_a   1.000
_cell.length_b   1.000
_cell.length_c   1.000
_cell.angle_alpha   90.00
_cell.angle_beta   90.00
_cell.angle_gamma   90.00
#
_symmetry.space_group_name_H-M   'P 1'
#
loop_
_entity.id
_entity.type
_entity.pdbx_description
1 polymer ?
#
loop_
_entity_poly.entity_id
_entity_poly.type
_entity_poly.pdbx_seq_one_letter_code
_entity_poly.pdbx_strand_id
1 'polypeptide(L)'
;MKWLTAQAAAARLGVKPQTLYAYVSRGRITARPADDDPRQSLYSAADVATLERRRRGGRGRKTVAAGAISWGDPVLESAITAVRDGRLIYRGVDAVTFASTATIEDAARLLIGYAPDARRRSPGAAGGESAKARGFAFLAARAASDPPSLGRRPEQLAAESLDLIAGLGVAFAGADLADAHLHENPSTFAARVAASTGAPVAAAALAGYATLSGPLHGEASARAVLFLETALRDGAQAAVNATLARAEPLPAIGHALYPMGDPRAASLLKALAPSTPLQEAIDGAEAASGDHANIDMALAALTLDLDLPRDAPFVIFAGGRMAGWCAHAIEQRETGRVIRPRASYTGD
;
A
#
# COMPACT_ATOMS: atom_id res chain seq x y z
N MET A 1 36.04 21.90 8.33
CA MET A 1 35.62 20.49 8.43
C MET A 1 36.58 19.74 9.35
N LYS A 2 36.08 18.93 10.29
CA LYS A 2 36.92 18.18 11.25
C LYS A 2 37.41 16.88 10.61
N TRP A 3 38.70 16.58 10.74
CA TRP A 3 39.34 15.37 10.22
C TRP A 3 39.79 14.45 11.37
N LEU A 4 39.75 13.14 11.15
CA LEU A 4 40.08 12.11 12.14
C LEU A 4 41.28 11.29 11.68
N THR A 5 42.11 10.83 12.63
CA THR A 5 43.14 9.83 12.34
C THR A 5 42.52 8.48 11.99
N ALA A 6 43.27 7.61 11.31
CA ALA A 6 42.83 6.25 10.99
C ALA A 6 42.33 5.48 12.22
N GLN A 7 43.05 5.58 13.34
CA GLN A 7 42.71 4.91 14.59
C GLN A 7 41.41 5.46 15.20
N ALA A 8 41.23 6.79 15.22
CA ALA A 8 40.02 7.42 15.74
C ALA A 8 38.79 7.11 14.89
N ALA A 9 38.93 7.13 13.55
CA ALA A 9 37.86 6.80 12.62
C ALA A 9 37.47 5.31 12.70
N ALA A 10 38.46 4.40 12.77
CA ALA A 10 38.23 2.97 12.90
C ALA A 10 37.56 2.61 14.24
N ALA A 11 38.02 3.22 15.34
CA ALA A 11 37.44 3.05 16.66
C ALA A 11 35.99 3.53 16.70
N ARG A 12 35.71 4.71 16.15
CA ARG A 12 34.35 5.28 16.10
C ARG A 12 33.39 4.45 15.27
N LEU A 13 33.87 3.87 14.16
CA LEU A 13 33.07 2.97 13.35
C LEU A 13 33.00 1.56 13.91
N GLY A 14 33.82 1.18 14.89
CA GLY A 14 33.95 -0.19 15.39
C GLY A 14 34.37 -1.17 14.28
N VAL A 15 35.39 -0.81 13.49
CA VAL A 15 35.98 -1.63 12.42
C VAL A 15 37.50 -1.72 12.56
N LYS A 16 38.12 -2.67 11.85
CA LYS A 16 39.58 -2.72 11.73
C LYS A 16 40.07 -1.67 10.71
N PRO A 17 41.31 -1.19 10.82
CA PRO A 17 41.88 -0.22 9.86
C PRO A 17 41.80 -0.67 8.39
N GLN A 18 41.92 -1.97 8.09
CA GLN A 18 41.77 -2.48 6.72
C GLN A 18 40.39 -2.19 6.13
N THR A 19 39.34 -2.28 6.94
CA THR A 19 37.96 -1.98 6.51
C THR A 19 37.77 -0.48 6.25
N LEU A 20 38.49 0.38 6.99
CA LEU A 20 38.46 1.82 6.79
C LEU A 20 39.03 2.21 5.42
N TYR A 21 40.16 1.62 5.00
CA TYR A 21 40.69 1.81 3.64
C TYR A 21 39.72 1.33 2.56
N ALA A 22 39.02 0.23 2.82
CA ALA A 22 38.02 -0.30 1.90
C ALA A 22 36.78 0.61 1.73
N TYR A 23 36.50 1.49 2.70
CA TYR A 23 35.47 2.52 2.56
C TYR A 23 35.95 3.72 1.75
N VAL A 24 37.21 4.12 1.91
CA VAL A 24 37.82 5.17 1.09
C VAL A 24 37.89 4.75 -0.37
N SER A 25 38.38 3.54 -0.65
CA SER A 25 38.47 3.00 -2.02
C SER A 25 37.12 2.92 -2.72
N ARG A 26 36.02 2.74 -1.97
CA ARG A 26 34.65 2.71 -2.49
C ARG A 26 33.96 4.09 -2.47
N GLY A 27 34.71 5.16 -2.22
CA GLY A 27 34.19 6.54 -2.19
C GLY A 27 33.22 6.84 -1.05
N ARG A 28 33.19 6.02 0.01
CA ARG A 28 32.24 6.16 1.13
C ARG A 28 32.75 7.04 2.27
N ILE A 29 34.06 7.26 2.33
CA ILE A 29 34.72 8.18 3.28
C ILE A 29 35.77 8.93 2.48
N THR A 30 35.73 10.25 2.51
CA THR A 30 36.80 11.06 1.96
C THR A 30 38.03 11.00 2.88
N ALA A 31 39.20 10.76 2.28
CA ALA A 31 40.48 10.79 2.98
C ALA A 31 41.46 11.76 2.29
N ARG A 32 42.37 12.33 3.07
CA ARG A 32 43.45 13.19 2.59
C ARG A 32 44.76 12.87 3.35
N PRO A 33 45.95 13.19 2.80
CA PRO A 33 47.20 13.09 3.55
C PRO A 33 47.17 14.00 4.79
N ALA A 34 47.88 13.61 5.86
CA ALA A 34 48.08 14.47 7.01
C ALA A 34 49.05 15.61 6.67
N ASP A 35 48.84 16.77 7.29
CA ASP A 35 49.59 17.98 6.97
C ASP A 35 51.05 17.91 7.47
N ASP A 36 51.32 17.07 8.48
CA ASP A 36 52.60 16.84 9.16
C ASP A 36 53.36 15.60 8.68
N ASP A 37 52.66 14.56 8.22
CA ASP A 37 53.24 13.35 7.64
C ASP A 37 52.42 12.87 6.42
N PRO A 38 52.91 13.07 5.18
CA PRO A 38 52.22 12.66 3.97
C PRO A 38 51.98 11.14 3.85
N ARG A 39 52.67 10.32 4.66
CA ARG A 39 52.45 8.86 4.70
C ARG A 39 51.26 8.48 5.56
N GLN A 40 50.70 9.40 6.33
CA GLN A 40 49.51 9.20 7.14
C GLN A 40 48.29 9.81 6.47
N SER A 41 47.14 9.14 6.58
CA SER A 41 45.87 9.62 6.05
C SER A 41 44.93 10.07 7.16
N LEU A 42 44.25 11.19 6.93
CA LEU A 42 43.17 11.72 7.73
C LEU A 42 41.83 11.50 7.02
N TYR A 43 40.77 11.28 7.79
CA TYR A 43 39.46 10.84 7.30
C TYR A 43 38.37 11.84 7.70
N SER A 44 37.43 12.12 6.81
CA SER A 44 36.33 13.06 7.06
C SER A 44 35.46 12.62 8.24
N ALA A 45 35.37 13.45 9.29
CA ALA A 45 34.53 13.13 10.45
C ALA A 45 33.03 13.08 10.11
N ALA A 46 32.59 13.83 9.09
CA ALA A 46 31.20 13.90 8.66
C ALA A 46 30.76 12.59 7.96
N ASP A 47 31.63 12.03 7.11
CA ASP A 47 31.36 10.76 6.42
C ASP A 47 31.37 9.60 7.41
N VAL A 48 32.33 9.62 8.35
CA VAL A 48 32.40 8.67 9.46
C VAL A 48 31.11 8.71 10.29
N ALA A 49 30.61 9.88 10.66
CA ALA A 49 29.36 10.01 11.41
C ALA A 49 28.13 9.52 10.60
N THR A 50 28.13 9.73 9.28
CA THR A 50 27.06 9.26 8.39
C THR A 50 27.01 7.75 8.30
N LEU A 51 28.17 7.09 8.19
CA LEU A 51 28.27 5.63 8.23
C LEU A 51 27.95 5.06 9.60
N GLU A 52 28.31 5.74 10.68
CA GLU A 52 27.96 5.36 12.05
C GLU A 52 26.43 5.33 12.25
N ARG A 53 25.71 6.36 11.79
CA ARG A 53 24.23 6.39 11.81
C ARG A 53 23.61 5.26 11.00
N ARG A 54 24.11 5.00 9.79
CA ARG A 54 23.63 3.88 8.94
C ARG A 54 23.88 2.52 9.58
N ARG A 55 25.00 2.35 10.30
CA ARG A 55 25.34 1.08 10.97
C ARG A 55 24.49 0.84 12.23
N ARG A 56 24.10 1.89 12.95
CA ARG A 56 23.12 1.79 14.06
C ARG A 56 21.75 1.30 13.58
N GLY A 57 21.37 1.60 12.32
CA GLY A 57 20.18 1.03 11.68
C GLY A 57 20.35 -0.37 11.09
N GLY A 58 21.53 -1.01 11.19
CA GLY A 58 21.90 -2.16 10.35
C GLY A 58 22.54 -3.36 11.06
N ARG A 59 22.31 -3.60 12.37
CA ARG A 59 22.88 -4.78 13.03
C ARG A 59 21.87 -5.58 13.87
N GLY A 60 21.64 -6.81 13.42
CA GLY A 60 21.21 -7.95 14.23
C GLY A 60 20.12 -8.79 13.57
N ARG A 61 20.42 -10.05 13.22
CA ARG A 61 19.43 -11.02 12.69
C ARG A 61 18.29 -11.36 13.70
N LYS A 62 18.41 -10.90 14.96
CA LYS A 62 17.32 -10.85 15.96
C LYS A 62 16.45 -9.60 15.85
N THR A 63 17.03 -8.45 15.50
CA THR A 63 16.31 -7.21 15.15
C THR A 63 15.63 -7.31 13.78
N VAL A 64 16.05 -8.22 12.91
CA VAL A 64 15.33 -8.55 11.68
C VAL A 64 13.94 -9.13 12.00
N ALA A 65 13.77 -9.89 13.08
CA ALA A 65 12.46 -10.39 13.49
C ALA A 65 11.58 -9.31 14.16
N ALA A 66 12.17 -8.43 14.98
CA ALA A 66 11.44 -7.32 15.62
C ALA A 66 11.11 -6.18 14.64
N GLY A 67 12.02 -5.88 13.70
CA GLY A 67 11.85 -4.89 12.64
C GLY A 67 10.99 -5.39 11.47
N ALA A 68 10.92 -6.70 11.22
CA ALA A 68 9.99 -7.27 10.24
C ALA A 68 8.52 -7.07 10.61
N ILE A 69 8.21 -6.89 11.89
CA ILE A 69 6.84 -6.62 12.36
C ILE A 69 6.47 -5.14 12.17
N SER A 70 7.44 -4.22 12.20
CA SER A 70 7.16 -2.79 12.06
C SER A 70 6.96 -2.34 10.60
N TRP A 71 7.38 -3.12 9.60
CA TRP A 71 7.32 -2.73 8.18
C TRP A 71 7.08 -3.85 7.14
N GLY A 72 6.70 -5.09 7.51
CA GLY A 72 6.32 -6.18 6.58
C GLY A 72 7.49 -6.68 5.71
N ASP A 73 7.73 -7.95 5.41
CA ASP A 73 6.87 -9.12 5.31
C ASP A 73 7.73 -10.40 5.50
N PRO A 74 7.13 -11.58 5.66
CA PRO A 74 7.63 -12.72 4.90
C PRO A 74 7.55 -12.37 3.40
N VAL A 75 8.67 -12.08 2.74
CA VAL A 75 8.68 -11.77 1.29
C VAL A 75 8.00 -12.91 0.53
N LEU A 76 6.76 -12.69 0.10
CA LEU A 76 6.02 -13.62 -0.72
C LEU A 76 6.26 -13.24 -2.17
N GLU A 77 6.74 -14.18 -2.97
CA GLU A 77 6.88 -13.96 -4.40
C GLU A 77 5.50 -13.66 -5.00
N SER A 78 5.46 -12.65 -5.87
CA SER A 78 4.28 -12.31 -6.66
C SER A 78 4.66 -11.85 -8.07
N ALA A 79 3.87 -12.27 -9.05
CA ALA A 79 3.93 -11.82 -10.43
C ALA A 79 2.78 -10.85 -10.79
N ILE A 80 1.91 -10.51 -9.83
CA ILE A 80 0.68 -9.75 -10.08
C ILE A 80 0.95 -8.25 -10.04
N THR A 81 1.51 -7.75 -8.94
CA THR A 81 1.78 -6.31 -8.75
C THR A 81 3.23 -6.04 -8.40
N ALA A 82 3.76 -4.90 -8.84
CA ALA A 82 5.04 -4.40 -8.36
C ALA A 82 5.03 -2.87 -8.32
N VAL A 83 5.74 -2.29 -7.35
CA VAL A 83 6.13 -0.88 -7.38
C VAL A 83 7.59 -0.80 -7.79
N ARG A 84 7.88 -0.15 -8.90
CA ARG A 84 9.25 0.03 -9.42
C ARG A 84 9.42 1.45 -9.94
N ASP A 85 10.49 2.11 -9.51
CA ASP A 85 10.82 3.47 -9.96
C ASP A 85 9.66 4.46 -9.85
N GLY A 86 8.91 4.38 -8.74
CA GLY A 86 7.74 5.23 -8.49
C GLY A 86 6.50 4.89 -9.31
N ARG A 87 6.50 3.78 -10.06
CA ARG A 87 5.36 3.34 -10.89
C ARG A 87 4.72 2.09 -10.32
N LEU A 88 3.39 2.03 -10.45
CA LEU A 88 2.61 0.84 -10.15
C LEU A 88 2.49 -0.02 -11.41
N ILE A 89 2.86 -1.29 -11.30
CA ILE A 89 2.90 -2.24 -12.40
C ILE A 89 1.93 -3.38 -12.12
N TYR A 90 1.03 -3.68 -13.06
CA TYR A 90 0.15 -4.85 -13.08
C TYR A 90 0.61 -5.82 -14.17
N ARG A 91 1.16 -6.99 -13.77
CA ARG A 91 1.68 -8.02 -14.69
C ARG A 91 2.56 -7.46 -15.82
N GLY A 92 3.43 -6.50 -15.49
CA GLY A 92 4.33 -5.84 -16.45
C GLY A 92 3.73 -4.63 -17.17
N VAL A 93 2.45 -4.33 -17.00
CA VAL A 93 1.77 -3.16 -17.56
C VAL A 93 1.77 -2.03 -16.55
N ASP A 94 2.09 -0.80 -16.97
CA ASP A 94 1.96 0.38 -16.12
C ASP A 94 0.48 0.66 -15.81
N ALA A 95 0.13 0.62 -14.52
CA ALA A 95 -1.26 0.65 -14.07
C ALA A 95 -1.94 1.99 -14.34
N VAL A 96 -1.21 3.11 -14.25
CA VAL A 96 -1.75 4.44 -14.49
C VAL A 96 -2.05 4.64 -15.97
N THR A 97 -1.12 4.24 -16.83
CA THR A 97 -1.30 4.26 -18.28
C THR A 97 -2.48 3.37 -18.69
N PHE A 98 -2.54 2.16 -18.14
CA PHE A 98 -3.63 1.21 -18.41
C PHE A 98 -5.00 1.75 -18.00
N ALA A 99 -5.10 2.38 -16.83
CA ALA A 99 -6.35 2.95 -16.31
C ALA A 99 -6.94 4.08 -17.18
N SER A 100 -6.15 4.70 -18.07
CA SER A 100 -6.64 5.75 -18.96
C SER A 100 -7.66 5.26 -20.00
N THR A 101 -7.68 3.97 -20.31
CA THR A 101 -8.57 3.38 -21.32
C THR A 101 -9.23 2.07 -20.88
N ALA A 102 -8.72 1.42 -19.84
CA ALA A 102 -9.18 0.12 -19.41
C ALA A 102 -10.42 0.19 -18.52
N THR A 103 -11.32 -0.77 -18.69
CA THR A 103 -12.40 -1.02 -17.73
C THR A 103 -11.87 -1.76 -16.50
N ILE A 104 -12.68 -1.86 -15.46
CA ILE A 104 -12.34 -2.64 -14.26
C ILE A 104 -12.41 -4.13 -14.52
N GLU A 105 -13.27 -4.59 -15.41
CA GLU A 105 -13.24 -5.95 -15.90
C GLU A 105 -11.94 -6.23 -16.65
N ASP A 106 -11.39 -5.27 -17.40
CA ASP A 106 -10.08 -5.44 -18.05
C ASP A 106 -8.94 -5.50 -17.04
N ALA A 107 -8.98 -4.64 -16.00
CA ALA A 107 -8.04 -4.73 -14.89
C ALA A 107 -8.16 -6.07 -14.15
N ALA A 108 -9.38 -6.53 -13.87
CA ALA A 108 -9.62 -7.81 -13.22
C ALA A 108 -9.09 -8.98 -14.07
N ARG A 109 -9.36 -8.99 -15.37
CA ARG A 109 -8.82 -10.00 -16.30
C ARG A 109 -7.31 -9.98 -16.35
N LEU A 110 -6.70 -8.79 -16.44
CA LEU A 110 -5.25 -8.63 -16.43
C LEU A 110 -4.65 -9.21 -15.15
N LEU A 111 -5.20 -8.87 -13.99
CA LEU A 111 -4.66 -9.29 -12.70
C LEU A 111 -4.87 -10.77 -12.43
N ILE A 112 -6.07 -11.30 -12.71
CA ILE A 112 -6.39 -12.71 -12.57
C ILE A 112 -5.51 -13.55 -13.51
N GLY A 113 -5.26 -13.09 -14.74
CA GLY A 113 -4.33 -13.71 -15.69
C GLY A 113 -4.85 -14.99 -16.36
N TYR A 114 -6.13 -15.32 -16.18
CA TYR A 114 -6.78 -16.49 -16.74
C TYR A 114 -8.07 -16.11 -17.47
N ALA A 115 -8.35 -16.76 -18.61
CA ALA A 115 -9.63 -16.63 -19.29
C ALA A 115 -10.71 -17.37 -18.48
N PRO A 116 -11.81 -16.72 -18.08
CA PRO A 116 -12.85 -17.34 -17.28
C PRO A 116 -13.67 -18.35 -18.11
N ASP A 117 -14.08 -19.45 -17.48
CA ASP A 117 -15.13 -20.32 -18.02
C ASP A 117 -16.46 -19.53 -18.12
N ALA A 118 -17.31 -19.83 -19.11
CA ALA A 118 -18.50 -19.05 -19.48
C ALA A 118 -19.66 -19.03 -18.45
N ARG A 119 -19.43 -19.42 -17.20
CA ARG A 119 -20.46 -19.44 -16.16
C ARG A 119 -20.41 -18.14 -15.36
N ARG A 120 -21.49 -17.37 -15.40
CA ARG A 120 -21.74 -16.26 -14.46
C ARG A 120 -22.91 -16.62 -13.56
N ARG A 121 -22.75 -16.41 -12.25
CA ARG A 121 -23.86 -16.39 -11.30
C ARG A 121 -24.41 -14.98 -11.19
N SER A 122 -25.73 -14.82 -11.23
CA SER A 122 -26.35 -13.55 -10.88
C SER A 122 -26.06 -13.24 -9.40
N PRO A 123 -25.55 -12.04 -9.08
CA PRO A 123 -25.39 -11.62 -7.70
C PRO A 123 -26.74 -11.63 -6.97
N GLY A 124 -26.82 -12.33 -5.85
CA GLY A 124 -27.93 -12.16 -4.93
C GLY A 124 -27.77 -10.84 -4.17
N ALA A 125 -28.85 -10.10 -3.97
CA ALA A 125 -28.82 -8.89 -3.14
C ALA A 125 -28.43 -9.26 -1.70
N ALA A 126 -27.50 -8.50 -1.11
CA ALA A 126 -27.08 -8.67 0.27
C ALA A 126 -27.72 -7.59 1.16
N GLY A 127 -28.27 -8.00 2.30
CA GLY A 127 -28.85 -7.08 3.28
C GLY A 127 -27.79 -6.33 4.10
N GLY A 128 -28.12 -5.12 4.58
CA GLY A 128 -27.26 -4.32 5.44
C GLY A 128 -27.49 -2.82 5.32
N GLU A 129 -27.36 -2.11 6.44
CA GLU A 129 -27.64 -0.67 6.56
C GLU A 129 -26.61 0.23 5.85
N SER A 130 -25.39 -0.26 5.62
CA SER A 130 -24.31 0.45 4.92
C SER A 130 -23.74 -0.38 3.78
N ALA A 131 -23.07 0.26 2.81
CA ALA A 131 -22.36 -0.46 1.75
C ALA A 131 -21.31 -1.42 2.35
N LYS A 132 -20.64 -0.99 3.42
CA LYS A 132 -19.71 -1.82 4.20
C LYS A 132 -20.37 -3.09 4.74
N ALA A 133 -21.52 -2.96 5.39
CA ALA A 133 -22.26 -4.10 5.95
C ALA A 133 -22.75 -5.06 4.86
N ARG A 134 -23.26 -4.53 3.74
CA ARG A 134 -23.69 -5.35 2.59
C ARG A 134 -22.54 -6.12 1.97
N GLY A 135 -21.36 -5.51 1.85
CA GLY A 135 -20.14 -6.18 1.40
C GLY A 135 -19.74 -7.36 2.29
N PHE A 136 -19.79 -7.18 3.61
CA PHE A 136 -19.58 -8.28 4.57
C PHE A 136 -20.62 -9.39 4.41
N ALA A 137 -21.91 -9.05 4.35
CA ALA A 137 -22.98 -10.03 4.22
C ALA A 137 -22.86 -10.85 2.93
N PHE A 138 -22.58 -10.19 1.80
CA PHE A 138 -22.32 -10.85 0.53
C PHE A 138 -21.13 -11.82 0.62
N LEU A 139 -19.96 -11.33 1.03
CA LEU A 139 -18.75 -12.14 1.08
C LEU A 139 -18.85 -13.29 2.09
N ALA A 140 -19.52 -13.09 3.23
CA ALA A 140 -19.77 -14.14 4.21
C ALA A 140 -20.69 -15.24 3.65
N ALA A 141 -21.77 -14.87 2.97
CA ALA A 141 -22.66 -15.83 2.34
C ALA A 141 -21.94 -16.65 1.25
N ARG A 142 -21.09 -16.00 0.44
CA ARG A 142 -20.26 -16.68 -0.56
C ARG A 142 -19.22 -17.57 0.11
N ALA A 143 -18.51 -17.10 1.14
CA ALA A 143 -17.51 -17.88 1.88
C ALA A 143 -18.09 -19.15 2.53
N ALA A 144 -19.35 -19.11 2.98
CA ALA A 144 -20.03 -20.24 3.57
C ALA A 144 -20.56 -21.26 2.55
N SER A 145 -20.86 -20.82 1.33
CA SER A 145 -21.52 -21.65 0.30
C SER A 145 -20.60 -22.10 -0.82
N ASP A 146 -19.49 -21.40 -1.05
CA ASP A 146 -18.56 -21.73 -2.11
C ASP A 146 -17.73 -22.96 -1.79
N PRO A 147 -17.46 -23.79 -2.81
CA PRO A 147 -16.61 -24.95 -2.64
C PRO A 147 -15.17 -24.55 -2.27
N PRO A 148 -14.46 -25.40 -1.52
CA PRO A 148 -13.03 -25.23 -1.28
C PRO A 148 -12.28 -25.07 -2.61
N SER A 149 -11.24 -24.26 -2.57
CA SER A 149 -10.48 -23.98 -3.77
C SER A 149 -9.54 -25.15 -4.12
N LEU A 150 -9.09 -25.94 -3.15
CA LEU A 150 -8.21 -27.09 -3.38
C LEU A 150 -8.72 -28.04 -4.48
N GLY A 151 -7.83 -28.41 -5.41
CA GLY A 151 -8.15 -29.28 -6.54
C GLY A 151 -8.91 -28.61 -7.69
N ARG A 152 -9.29 -27.33 -7.58
CA ARG A 152 -9.97 -26.58 -8.64
C ARG A 152 -8.99 -25.95 -9.62
N ARG A 153 -9.35 -25.95 -10.91
CA ARG A 153 -8.55 -25.35 -12.00
C ARG A 153 -8.53 -23.81 -11.92
N PRO A 154 -7.44 -23.13 -12.31
CA PRO A 154 -7.36 -21.67 -12.26
C PRO A 154 -8.48 -20.93 -13.02
N GLU A 155 -8.91 -21.45 -14.17
CA GLU A 155 -9.96 -20.84 -15.00
C GLU A 155 -11.33 -20.85 -14.31
N GLN A 156 -11.58 -21.87 -13.48
CA GLN A 156 -12.81 -21.95 -12.69
C GLN A 156 -12.81 -20.91 -11.57
N LEU A 157 -11.65 -20.71 -10.92
CA LEU A 157 -11.50 -19.67 -9.90
C LEU A 157 -11.56 -18.27 -10.50
N ALA A 158 -11.06 -18.11 -11.73
CA ALA A 158 -11.11 -16.87 -12.46
C ALA A 158 -12.57 -16.46 -12.72
N ALA A 159 -13.41 -17.39 -13.18
CA ALA A 159 -14.84 -17.17 -13.32
C ALA A 159 -15.50 -16.81 -11.97
N GLU A 160 -15.22 -17.58 -10.91
CA GLU A 160 -15.73 -17.29 -9.55
C GLU A 160 -15.25 -15.91 -9.04
N SER A 161 -14.02 -15.51 -9.35
CA SER A 161 -13.44 -14.23 -8.96
C SER A 161 -14.14 -13.06 -9.64
N LEU A 162 -14.45 -13.18 -10.94
CA LEU A 162 -15.22 -12.18 -11.66
C LEU A 162 -16.64 -12.06 -11.12
N ASP A 163 -17.29 -13.19 -10.79
CA ASP A 163 -18.59 -13.21 -10.13
C ASP A 163 -18.56 -12.53 -8.75
N LEU A 164 -17.48 -12.72 -7.98
CA LEU A 164 -17.29 -12.06 -6.69
C LEU A 164 -17.10 -10.54 -6.83
N ILE A 165 -16.30 -10.11 -7.80
CA ILE A 165 -16.08 -8.68 -8.07
C ILE A 165 -17.40 -8.01 -8.48
N ALA A 166 -18.11 -8.60 -9.43
CA ALA A 166 -19.41 -8.09 -9.87
C ALA A 166 -20.42 -8.07 -8.71
N GLY A 167 -20.53 -9.15 -7.95
CA GLY A 167 -21.48 -9.24 -6.85
C GLY A 167 -21.17 -8.32 -5.67
N LEU A 168 -19.88 -8.02 -5.42
CA LEU A 168 -19.51 -7.02 -4.42
C LEU A 168 -19.91 -5.61 -4.86
N GLY A 169 -19.77 -5.28 -6.15
CA GLY A 169 -20.28 -4.02 -6.72
C GLY A 169 -21.78 -3.86 -6.50
N VAL A 170 -22.56 -4.91 -6.82
CA VAL A 170 -24.02 -4.94 -6.55
C VAL A 170 -24.33 -4.79 -5.06
N ALA A 171 -23.58 -5.47 -4.19
CA ALA A 171 -23.77 -5.37 -2.76
C ALA A 171 -23.51 -3.94 -2.24
N PHE A 172 -22.50 -3.24 -2.78
CA PHE A 172 -22.23 -1.85 -2.40
C PHE A 172 -23.33 -0.91 -2.83
N ALA A 173 -23.78 -0.99 -4.07
CA ALA A 173 -24.73 -0.04 -4.62
C ALA A 173 -26.20 -0.33 -4.21
N GLY A 174 -26.52 -1.52 -3.66
CA GLY A 174 -27.90 -1.89 -3.32
C GLY A 174 -28.80 -2.14 -4.54
N ALA A 175 -28.27 -1.86 -5.72
CA ALA A 175 -28.68 -2.19 -7.09
C ALA A 175 -27.42 -2.05 -7.98
N ASP A 176 -27.45 -2.51 -9.24
CA ASP A 176 -26.26 -2.58 -10.12
C ASP A 176 -25.52 -1.23 -10.29
N LEU A 177 -24.26 -1.16 -9.84
CA LEU A 177 -23.25 -0.21 -10.33
C LEU A 177 -21.83 -0.79 -10.13
N ALA A 178 -20.98 -0.54 -11.13
CA ALA A 178 -19.57 -0.89 -11.20
C ALA A 178 -18.72 0.32 -10.77
N ASP A 179 -17.61 0.09 -10.02
CA ASP A 179 -16.26 0.49 -10.43
C ASP A 179 -15.26 0.71 -9.26
N ALA A 180 -14.00 0.23 -9.36
CA ALA A 180 -12.92 0.43 -8.38
C ALA A 180 -11.49 -0.16 -8.72
N HIS A 181 -10.36 0.38 -8.20
CA HIS A 181 -8.93 0.00 -8.52
C HIS A 181 -7.98 -0.46 -7.34
N LEU A 182 -6.77 -1.00 -7.65
CA LEU A 182 -5.90 -1.86 -6.79
C LEU A 182 -4.59 -1.28 -6.18
N HIS A 183 -4.07 -1.93 -5.11
CA HIS A 183 -2.63 -1.98 -4.70
C HIS A 183 -2.32 -3.08 -3.66
N GLU A 184 -1.12 -3.66 -3.60
CA GLU A 184 -0.71 -4.63 -2.56
C GLU A 184 -0.54 -4.00 -1.16
N ASN A 185 -1.13 -4.61 -0.13
CA ASN A 185 -1.29 -4.00 1.20
C ASN A 185 -1.63 -5.08 2.28
N PRO A 186 -1.76 -4.74 3.58
CA PRO A 186 -2.05 -5.72 4.65
C PRO A 186 -3.26 -6.64 4.37
N SER A 187 -4.27 -6.13 3.67
CA SER A 187 -5.42 -6.93 3.24
C SER A 187 -5.10 -7.96 2.15
N THR A 188 -4.11 -7.73 1.27
CA THR A 188 -3.58 -8.80 0.39
C THR A 188 -2.99 -9.93 1.21
N PHE A 189 -2.16 -9.61 2.22
CA PHE A 189 -1.51 -10.63 3.03
C PHE A 189 -2.54 -11.51 3.75
N ALA A 190 -3.56 -10.90 4.35
CA ALA A 190 -4.68 -11.63 4.96
C ALA A 190 -5.42 -12.54 3.96
N ALA A 191 -5.68 -12.06 2.74
CA ALA A 191 -6.28 -12.87 1.69
C ALA A 191 -5.40 -14.07 1.31
N ARG A 192 -4.07 -13.88 1.20
CA ARG A 192 -3.12 -14.97 0.93
C ARG A 192 -3.06 -15.97 2.08
N VAL A 193 -3.08 -15.52 3.34
CA VAL A 193 -3.13 -16.43 4.51
C VAL A 193 -4.34 -17.36 4.43
N ALA A 194 -5.54 -16.81 4.22
CA ALA A 194 -6.76 -17.60 4.07
C ALA A 194 -6.70 -18.53 2.84
N ALA A 195 -6.24 -18.05 1.69
CA ALA A 195 -6.08 -18.87 0.49
C ALA A 195 -5.11 -20.04 0.69
N SER A 196 -4.05 -19.83 1.48
CA SER A 196 -3.01 -20.84 1.74
C SER A 196 -3.55 -22.09 2.47
N THR A 197 -4.72 -22.01 3.12
CA THR A 197 -5.37 -23.16 3.78
C THR A 197 -6.30 -23.93 2.85
N GLY A 198 -6.47 -23.49 1.61
CA GLY A 198 -7.41 -24.09 0.66
C GLY A 198 -8.84 -23.56 0.74
N ALA A 199 -9.06 -22.47 1.48
CA ALA A 199 -10.37 -21.85 1.61
C ALA A 199 -10.93 -21.40 0.23
N PRO A 200 -12.25 -21.22 0.08
CA PRO A 200 -12.84 -20.64 -1.11
C PRO A 200 -12.26 -19.25 -1.42
N VAL A 201 -12.28 -18.84 -2.70
CA VAL A 201 -11.81 -17.50 -3.10
C VAL A 201 -12.60 -16.41 -2.37
N ALA A 202 -13.90 -16.63 -2.16
CA ALA A 202 -14.76 -15.75 -1.37
C ALA A 202 -14.31 -15.58 0.10
N ALA A 203 -13.78 -16.64 0.72
CA ALA A 203 -13.27 -16.57 2.08
C ALA A 203 -11.94 -15.80 2.15
N ALA A 204 -11.08 -15.96 1.14
CA ALA A 204 -9.86 -15.16 1.00
C ALA A 204 -10.18 -13.67 0.79
N ALA A 205 -11.16 -13.38 -0.07
CA ALA A 205 -11.71 -12.06 -0.28
C ALA A 205 -12.25 -11.44 1.01
N LEU A 206 -13.05 -12.19 1.77
CA LEU A 206 -13.60 -11.77 3.05
C LEU A 206 -12.50 -11.43 4.06
N ALA A 207 -11.43 -12.23 4.13
CA ALA A 207 -10.29 -11.95 5.00
C ALA A 207 -9.58 -10.63 4.62
N GLY A 208 -9.39 -10.39 3.32
CA GLY A 208 -8.89 -9.11 2.82
C GLY A 208 -9.82 -7.95 3.16
N TYR A 209 -11.12 -8.11 2.95
CA TYR A 209 -12.13 -7.10 3.24
C TYR A 209 -12.22 -6.76 4.73
N ALA A 210 -12.22 -7.76 5.60
CA ALA A 210 -12.18 -7.59 7.04
C ALA A 210 -10.94 -6.80 7.48
N THR A 211 -9.78 -7.13 6.91
CA THR A 211 -8.53 -6.41 7.20
C THR A 211 -8.59 -4.96 6.71
N LEU A 212 -9.18 -4.71 5.54
CA LEU A 212 -9.39 -3.37 4.99
C LEU A 212 -10.30 -2.52 5.88
N SER A 213 -11.31 -3.11 6.50
CA SER A 213 -12.24 -2.36 7.37
C SER A 213 -11.61 -1.78 8.64
N GLY A 214 -10.38 -2.17 8.99
CA GLY A 214 -9.69 -1.65 10.17
C GLY A 214 -9.30 -0.17 10.01
N PRO A 215 -9.35 0.64 11.08
CA PRO A 215 -9.16 2.09 11.00
C PRO A 215 -7.74 2.50 10.58
N LEU A 216 -6.74 1.69 10.92
CA LEU A 216 -5.35 1.92 10.52
C LEU A 216 -5.08 1.58 9.04
N HIS A 217 -6.06 1.03 8.33
CA HIS A 217 -5.92 0.63 6.93
C HIS A 217 -6.93 1.33 6.01
N GLY A 218 -8.23 1.32 6.35
CA GLY A 218 -9.30 1.79 5.46
C GLY A 218 -9.93 3.15 5.77
N GLU A 219 -9.48 3.88 6.80
CA GLU A 219 -10.12 5.14 7.21
C GLU A 219 -9.34 6.41 6.85
N ALA A 220 -8.19 6.29 6.17
CA ALA A 220 -7.41 7.46 5.74
C ALA A 220 -8.24 8.41 4.87
N SER A 221 -9.03 7.87 3.94
CA SER A 221 -9.89 8.67 3.06
C SER A 221 -11.07 9.29 3.81
N ALA A 222 -11.61 8.65 4.85
CA ALA A 222 -12.68 9.25 5.67
C ALA A 222 -12.19 10.49 6.43
N ARG A 223 -10.95 10.46 6.96
CA ARG A 223 -10.34 11.66 7.56
C ARG A 223 -10.07 12.75 6.52
N ALA A 224 -9.67 12.37 5.30
CA ALA A 224 -9.45 13.31 4.21
C ALA A 224 -10.76 14.00 3.78
N VAL A 225 -11.88 13.27 3.70
CA VAL A 225 -13.20 13.86 3.46
C VAL A 225 -13.54 14.90 4.52
N LEU A 226 -13.37 14.60 5.81
CA LEU A 226 -13.62 15.56 6.89
C LEU A 226 -12.74 16.81 6.81
N PHE A 227 -11.47 16.64 6.43
CA PHE A 227 -10.55 17.74 6.20
C PHE A 227 -11.03 18.64 5.05
N LEU A 228 -11.36 18.06 3.89
CA LEU A 228 -11.83 18.80 2.73
C LEU A 228 -13.19 19.48 3.00
N GLU A 229 -14.12 18.84 3.71
CA GLU A 229 -15.39 19.48 4.13
C GLU A 229 -15.15 20.69 5.02
N THR A 230 -14.20 20.60 5.94
CA THR A 230 -13.80 21.74 6.79
C THR A 230 -13.20 22.85 5.92
N ALA A 231 -12.36 22.50 4.94
CA ALA A 231 -11.75 23.47 4.04
C ALA A 231 -12.78 24.16 3.13
N LEU A 232 -13.78 23.43 2.64
CA LEU A 232 -14.88 24.00 1.86
C LEU A 232 -15.75 24.97 2.68
N ARG A 233 -15.93 24.69 3.98
CA ARG A 233 -16.74 25.53 4.87
C ARG A 233 -15.99 26.76 5.37
N ASP A 234 -14.77 26.56 5.83
CA ASP A 234 -14.03 27.53 6.65
C ASP A 234 -12.77 28.08 5.93
N GLY A 235 -12.43 27.53 4.76
CA GLY A 235 -11.24 27.85 3.98
C GLY A 235 -10.06 26.90 4.23
N ALA A 236 -9.22 26.70 3.21
CA ALA A 236 -8.08 25.78 3.24
C ALA A 236 -7.13 26.01 4.43
N GLN A 237 -6.73 27.27 4.67
CA GLN A 237 -5.81 27.61 5.75
C GLN A 237 -6.42 27.32 7.14
N ALA A 238 -7.72 27.55 7.30
CA ALA A 238 -8.42 27.27 8.56
C ALA A 238 -8.45 25.76 8.84
N ALA A 239 -8.74 24.93 7.83
CA ALA A 239 -8.74 23.48 7.96
C ALA A 239 -7.35 22.91 8.29
N VAL A 240 -6.30 23.43 7.65
CA VAL A 240 -4.90 23.08 7.96
C VAL A 240 -4.58 23.45 9.41
N ASN A 241 -4.84 24.69 9.81
CA ASN A 241 -4.56 25.16 11.18
C ASN A 241 -5.33 24.35 12.23
N ALA A 242 -6.61 24.05 11.97
CA ALA A 242 -7.44 23.26 12.88
C ALA A 242 -6.92 21.82 13.05
N THR A 243 -6.40 21.22 11.98
CA THR A 243 -5.80 19.87 12.03
C THR A 243 -4.50 19.89 12.82
N LEU A 244 -3.60 20.81 12.51
CA LEU A 244 -2.30 20.93 13.19
C LEU A 244 -2.44 21.31 14.67
N ALA A 245 -3.46 22.11 15.03
CA ALA A 245 -3.74 22.47 16.42
C ALA A 245 -4.08 21.26 17.30
N ARG A 246 -4.54 20.15 16.71
CA ARG A 246 -4.80 18.87 17.41
C ARG A 246 -3.57 17.98 17.52
N ALA A 247 -2.41 18.44 17.02
CA ALA A 247 -1.20 17.63 16.88
C ALA A 247 -1.41 16.34 16.04
N GLU A 248 -2.40 16.37 15.14
CA GLU A 248 -2.67 15.28 14.20
C GLU A 248 -1.94 15.53 12.88
N PRO A 249 -1.43 14.47 12.21
CA PRO A 249 -0.88 14.62 10.86
C PRO A 249 -2.00 14.97 9.86
N LEU A 250 -1.67 15.78 8.86
CA LEU A 250 -2.57 16.08 7.76
C LEU A 250 -3.00 14.76 7.08
N PRO A 251 -4.31 14.51 6.90
CA PRO A 251 -4.79 13.24 6.38
C PRO A 251 -4.46 13.09 4.90
N ALA A 252 -4.15 11.85 4.50
CA ALA A 252 -3.93 11.45 3.11
C ALA A 252 -2.83 12.23 2.35
N ILE A 253 -1.81 12.70 3.10
CA ILE A 253 -0.60 13.29 2.55
C ILE A 253 0.59 12.34 2.77
N GLY A 254 1.43 12.22 1.74
CA GLY A 254 2.61 11.37 1.71
C GLY A 254 2.29 9.89 1.50
N HIS A 255 3.29 9.15 0.99
CA HIS A 255 3.15 7.72 0.77
C HIS A 255 4.48 6.99 0.87
N ALA A 256 4.56 5.94 1.69
CA ALA A 256 5.81 5.21 1.95
C ALA A 256 6.44 4.58 0.70
N LEU A 257 5.60 4.09 -0.24
CA LEU A 257 6.06 3.52 -1.51
C LEU A 257 6.30 4.57 -2.60
N TYR A 258 5.78 5.78 -2.42
CA TYR A 258 5.88 6.86 -3.40
C TYR A 258 6.40 8.12 -2.71
N PRO A 259 7.68 8.12 -2.28
CA PRO A 259 8.28 9.25 -1.55
C PRO A 259 8.40 10.52 -2.39
N MET A 260 8.19 10.43 -3.70
CA MET A 260 8.18 11.56 -4.64
C MET A 260 6.75 11.91 -5.13
N GLY A 261 5.72 11.40 -4.45
CA GLY A 261 4.32 11.60 -4.80
C GLY A 261 3.66 10.38 -5.44
N ASP A 262 2.40 10.14 -5.08
CA ASP A 262 1.61 9.00 -5.52
C ASP A 262 1.12 9.19 -6.96
N PRO A 263 1.57 8.36 -7.93
CA PRO A 263 1.19 8.52 -9.33
C PRO A 263 -0.30 8.28 -9.58
N ARG A 264 -0.96 7.51 -8.70
CA ARG A 264 -2.40 7.25 -8.79
C ARG A 264 -3.18 8.50 -8.42
N ALA A 265 -2.77 9.17 -7.35
CA ALA A 265 -3.38 10.42 -6.89
C ALA A 265 -3.24 11.51 -7.95
N ALA A 266 -2.02 11.70 -8.47
CA ALA A 266 -1.74 12.66 -9.52
C ALA A 266 -2.59 12.41 -10.78
N SER A 267 -2.71 11.15 -11.21
CA SER A 267 -3.54 10.80 -12.36
C SER A 267 -5.03 11.05 -12.12
N LEU A 268 -5.55 10.66 -10.95
CA LEU A 268 -6.96 10.82 -10.63
C LEU A 268 -7.34 12.30 -10.46
N LEU A 269 -6.54 13.08 -9.73
CA LEU A 269 -6.78 14.52 -9.57
C LEU A 269 -6.70 15.25 -10.91
N LYS A 270 -5.77 14.88 -11.78
CA LYS A 270 -5.69 15.43 -13.14
C LYS A 270 -6.95 15.13 -13.96
N ALA A 271 -7.48 13.91 -13.86
CA ALA A 271 -8.68 13.51 -14.60
C ALA A 271 -9.95 14.12 -14.03
N LEU A 272 -10.03 14.26 -12.71
CA LEU A 272 -11.14 14.89 -12.00
C LEU A 272 -11.22 16.39 -12.29
N ALA A 273 -10.06 17.07 -12.31
CA ALA A 273 -9.96 18.53 -12.36
C ALA A 273 -10.85 19.20 -11.28
N PRO A 274 -10.50 19.04 -9.98
CA PRO A 274 -11.36 19.46 -8.87
C PRO A 274 -11.75 20.93 -8.95
N SER A 275 -12.91 21.27 -8.40
CA SER A 275 -13.30 22.66 -8.18
C SER A 275 -12.21 23.46 -7.45
N THR A 276 -12.11 24.77 -7.75
CA THR A 276 -11.09 25.65 -7.17
C THR A 276 -10.98 25.54 -5.64
N PRO A 277 -12.08 25.53 -4.86
CA PRO A 277 -11.97 25.41 -3.41
C PRO A 277 -11.38 24.07 -2.93
N LEU A 278 -11.65 22.97 -3.64
CA LEU A 278 -11.04 21.67 -3.34
C LEU A 278 -9.55 21.66 -3.71
N GLN A 279 -9.20 22.24 -4.86
CA GLN A 279 -7.80 22.34 -5.26
C GLN A 279 -6.99 23.17 -4.25
N GLU A 280 -7.52 24.32 -3.79
CA GLU A 280 -6.89 25.14 -2.75
C GLU A 280 -6.71 24.38 -1.43
N ALA A 281 -7.67 23.53 -1.05
CA ALA A 281 -7.57 22.70 0.15
C ALA A 281 -6.46 21.65 0.04
N ILE A 282 -6.34 21.00 -1.12
CA ILE A 282 -5.29 20.03 -1.41
C ILE A 282 -3.92 20.73 -1.39
N ASP A 283 -3.78 21.83 -2.13
CA ASP A 283 -2.54 22.60 -2.22
C ASP A 283 -2.10 23.13 -0.85
N GLY A 284 -3.06 23.59 -0.03
CA GLY A 284 -2.79 24.01 1.34
C GLY A 284 -2.26 22.89 2.23
N ALA A 285 -2.78 21.66 2.09
CA ALA A 285 -2.28 20.50 2.81
C ALA A 285 -0.89 20.06 2.33
N GLU A 286 -0.65 20.08 1.02
CA GLU A 286 0.67 19.76 0.45
C GLU A 286 1.73 20.78 0.89
N ALA A 287 1.40 22.08 0.82
CA ALA A 287 2.32 23.14 1.22
C ALA A 287 2.67 23.09 2.72
N ALA A 288 1.70 22.79 3.58
CA ALA A 288 1.91 22.73 5.03
C ALA A 288 2.68 21.49 5.49
N SER A 289 2.55 20.38 4.75
CA SER A 289 3.26 19.12 5.06
C SER A 289 4.63 19.01 4.38
N GLY A 290 4.82 19.65 3.23
CA GLY A 290 5.98 19.47 2.37
C GLY A 290 5.97 18.15 1.59
N ASP A 291 4.83 17.47 1.47
CA ASP A 291 4.65 16.20 0.76
C ASP A 291 3.37 16.26 -0.09
N HIS A 292 3.13 15.24 -0.91
CA HIS A 292 2.07 15.21 -1.91
C HIS A 292 0.81 14.47 -1.43
N ALA A 293 -0.33 14.87 -1.96
CA ALA A 293 -1.58 14.14 -1.84
C ALA A 293 -1.42 12.71 -2.36
N ASN A 294 -1.90 11.75 -1.58
CA ASN A 294 -1.95 10.35 -1.98
C ASN A 294 -3.35 9.95 -2.49
N ILE A 295 -3.50 8.69 -2.89
CA ILE A 295 -4.76 8.21 -3.49
C ILE A 295 -6.00 8.43 -2.60
N ASP A 296 -5.84 8.42 -1.27
CA ASP A 296 -6.95 8.65 -0.34
C ASP A 296 -7.46 10.09 -0.40
N MET A 297 -6.57 11.06 -0.63
CA MET A 297 -6.94 12.48 -0.81
C MET A 297 -7.66 12.66 -2.14
N ALA A 298 -7.18 12.00 -3.20
CA ALA A 298 -7.80 12.04 -4.51
C ALA A 298 -9.21 11.41 -4.50
N LEU A 299 -9.41 10.30 -3.78
CA LEU A 299 -10.72 9.68 -3.59
C LEU A 299 -11.66 10.55 -2.74
N ALA A 300 -11.12 11.25 -1.72
CA ALA A 300 -11.90 12.19 -0.93
C ALA A 300 -12.35 13.40 -1.76
N ALA A 301 -11.46 13.95 -2.59
CA ALA A 301 -11.79 15.03 -3.52
C ALA A 301 -12.85 14.59 -4.54
N LEU A 302 -12.68 13.42 -5.16
CA LEU A 302 -13.67 12.81 -6.06
C LEU A 302 -15.05 12.69 -5.41
N THR A 303 -15.08 12.27 -4.15
CA THR A 303 -16.32 12.08 -3.39
C THR A 303 -17.08 13.39 -3.22
N LEU A 304 -16.38 14.47 -2.87
CA LEU A 304 -17.02 15.76 -2.65
C LEU A 304 -17.36 16.48 -3.95
N ASP A 305 -16.50 16.41 -4.95
CA ASP A 305 -16.68 17.12 -6.23
C ASP A 305 -17.82 16.52 -7.07
N LEU A 306 -18.03 15.20 -6.96
CA LEU A 306 -19.12 14.49 -7.64
C LEU A 306 -20.35 14.22 -6.76
N ASP A 307 -20.43 14.81 -5.55
CA ASP A 307 -21.53 14.63 -4.58
C ASP A 307 -21.86 13.15 -4.31
N LEU A 308 -20.81 12.32 -4.15
CA LEU A 308 -20.96 10.90 -3.86
C LEU A 308 -21.27 10.67 -2.37
N PRO A 309 -21.88 9.52 -2.02
CA PRO A 309 -22.06 9.13 -0.62
C PRO A 309 -20.74 9.17 0.17
N ARG A 310 -20.80 9.52 1.46
CA ARG A 310 -19.61 9.64 2.32
C ARG A 310 -18.76 8.36 2.41
N ASP A 311 -19.33 7.19 2.14
CA ASP A 311 -18.63 5.91 2.11
C ASP A 311 -18.06 5.53 0.73
N ALA A 312 -18.22 6.40 -0.28
CA ALA A 312 -17.70 6.19 -1.64
C ALA A 312 -16.19 5.92 -1.70
N PRO A 313 -15.30 6.61 -0.94
CA PRO A 313 -13.87 6.29 -0.97
C PRO A 313 -13.61 4.84 -0.58
N PHE A 314 -14.30 4.35 0.46
CA PHE A 314 -14.14 2.98 0.93
C PHE A 314 -14.68 1.98 -0.10
N VAL A 315 -15.83 2.26 -0.71
CA VAL A 315 -16.45 1.44 -1.76
C VAL A 315 -15.54 1.34 -2.99
N ILE A 316 -15.07 2.48 -3.51
CA ILE A 316 -14.18 2.58 -4.67
C ILE A 316 -12.79 2.01 -4.36
N PHE A 317 -12.35 2.02 -3.11
CA PHE A 317 -11.11 1.33 -2.77
C PHE A 317 -11.35 -0.18 -2.70
N ALA A 318 -12.36 -0.63 -1.95
CA ALA A 318 -12.63 -2.03 -1.69
C ALA A 318 -12.98 -2.82 -2.96
N GLY A 319 -13.80 -2.27 -3.85
CA GLY A 319 -14.18 -2.95 -5.10
C GLY A 319 -12.97 -3.25 -5.98
N GLY A 320 -11.94 -2.42 -5.89
CA GLY A 320 -10.76 -2.51 -6.71
C GLY A 320 -9.80 -3.47 -6.08
N ARG A 321 -9.64 -3.38 -4.76
CA ARG A 321 -8.90 -4.38 -4.01
C ARG A 321 -9.41 -5.80 -4.21
N MET A 322 -10.71 -5.98 -4.50
CA MET A 322 -11.31 -7.27 -4.80
C MET A 322 -10.57 -8.03 -5.90
N ALA A 323 -10.31 -7.41 -7.07
CA ALA A 323 -9.62 -8.14 -8.14
C ALA A 323 -8.20 -8.57 -7.74
N GLY A 324 -7.54 -7.80 -6.87
CA GLY A 324 -6.23 -8.15 -6.32
C GLY A 324 -6.29 -9.27 -5.30
N TRP A 325 -7.25 -9.24 -4.38
CA TRP A 325 -7.44 -10.34 -3.43
C TRP A 325 -7.73 -11.65 -4.14
N CYS A 326 -8.58 -11.63 -5.16
CA CYS A 326 -8.84 -12.80 -6.01
C CYS A 326 -7.58 -13.28 -6.73
N ALA A 327 -6.87 -12.39 -7.43
CA ALA A 327 -5.65 -12.75 -8.15
C ALA A 327 -4.58 -13.34 -7.21
N HIS A 328 -4.33 -12.71 -6.06
CA HIS A 328 -3.36 -13.22 -5.08
C HIS A 328 -3.84 -14.49 -4.37
N ALA A 329 -5.14 -14.71 -4.23
CA ALA A 329 -5.67 -15.99 -3.75
C ALA A 329 -5.35 -17.11 -4.74
N ILE A 330 -5.55 -16.87 -6.05
CA ILE A 330 -5.20 -17.81 -7.11
C ILE A 330 -3.70 -18.08 -7.14
N GLU A 331 -2.86 -17.03 -7.14
CA GLU A 331 -1.40 -17.15 -7.08
C GLU A 331 -0.94 -17.92 -5.84
N GLN A 332 -1.51 -17.64 -4.67
CA GLN A 332 -1.15 -18.34 -3.44
C GLN A 332 -1.49 -19.83 -3.54
N ARG A 333 -2.61 -20.19 -4.16
CA ARG A 333 -2.99 -21.58 -4.35
C ARG A 333 -2.01 -22.35 -5.22
N GLU A 334 -1.49 -21.73 -6.26
CA GLU A 334 -0.52 -22.36 -7.17
C GLU A 334 0.77 -22.73 -6.46
N THR A 335 1.13 -22.02 -5.38
CA THR A 335 2.28 -22.39 -4.56
C THR A 335 2.09 -23.73 -3.83
N GLY A 336 0.85 -24.15 -3.58
CA GLY A 336 0.52 -25.36 -2.81
C GLY A 336 0.97 -25.34 -1.34
N ARG A 337 1.39 -24.19 -0.82
CA ARG A 337 2.02 -24.07 0.51
C ARG A 337 1.14 -23.26 1.47
N VAL A 338 0.95 -23.81 2.67
CA VAL A 338 0.29 -23.14 3.79
C VAL A 338 1.22 -22.08 4.40
N ILE A 339 0.73 -20.86 4.60
CA ILE A 339 1.46 -19.79 5.29
C ILE A 339 1.33 -20.03 6.81
N ARG A 340 2.47 -20.22 7.48
CA ARG A 340 2.52 -20.43 8.94
C ARG A 340 3.65 -19.60 9.57
N PRO A 341 3.39 -18.34 9.98
CA PRO A 341 4.39 -17.53 10.67
C PRO A 341 4.75 -18.15 12.02
N ARG A 342 6.00 -17.96 12.46
CA ARG A 342 6.45 -18.36 13.80
C ARG A 342 6.45 -17.15 14.72
N ALA A 343 5.95 -17.32 15.95
CA ALA A 343 6.07 -16.33 17.00
C ALA A 343 7.35 -16.56 17.82
N SER A 344 7.91 -15.48 18.37
CA SER A 344 8.88 -15.56 19.46
C SER A 344 8.12 -15.45 20.78
N TYR A 345 8.14 -16.50 21.59
CA TYR A 345 7.52 -16.47 22.92
C TYR A 345 8.29 -15.50 23.84
N THR A 346 7.55 -14.64 24.56
CA THR A 346 8.08 -13.61 25.47
C THR A 346 7.30 -13.55 26.79
N GLY A 347 6.54 -14.60 27.11
CA GLY A 347 5.91 -14.75 28.42
C GLY A 347 6.91 -15.29 29.45
N ASP A 348 6.62 -15.04 30.73
CA ASP A 348 7.36 -15.58 31.88
C ASP A 348 7.00 -17.06 32.15
#